data_AF-A0A950PS04-F1
#
_entry.id   AF-A0A950PS04-F1
#
_cell.length_a   1.000
_cell.length_b   1.000
_cell.length_c   1.000
_cell.angle_alpha   90.00
_cell.angle_beta   90.00
_cell.angle_gamma   90.00
#
_symmetry.space_group_name_H-M   'P 1'
#
loop_
_entity.id
_entity.type
_entity.pdbx_description
1 polymer ?
#
loop_
_entity_poly.entity_id
_entity_poly.type
_entity_poly.pdbx_seq_one_letter_code
_entity_poly.pdbx_strand_id
1 'polypeptide(L)' 'MDLSSVTVYAGGGFARYADVRVGLLTHGLQYGTGCFEGIRGYWSAEDRELFLVLLRDHYER' A
#
# COMPACT_ATOMS: atom_id res chain seq x y z
N MET A 1 -10.80 -14.59 5.99
CA MET A 1 -10.99 -13.46 5.05
C MET A 1 -10.20 -13.79 3.80
N ASP A 2 -10.86 -13.88 2.65
CA ASP A 2 -10.18 -14.10 1.37
C ASP A 2 -9.65 -12.76 0.85
N LEU A 3 -8.34 -12.70 0.58
CA LEU A 3 -7.67 -11.52 0.05
C LEU A 3 -7.22 -11.70 -1.40
N SER A 4 -7.48 -12.85 -2.01
CA SER A 4 -6.92 -13.23 -3.31
C SER A 4 -7.21 -12.20 -4.42
N SER A 5 -8.40 -11.60 -4.40
CA SER A 5 -8.86 -10.60 -5.38
C SER A 5 -8.54 -9.15 -5.02
N VAL A 6 -7.93 -8.89 -3.86
CA VAL A 6 -7.60 -7.52 -3.44
C VAL A 6 -6.61 -6.91 -4.45
N THR A 7 -6.90 -5.69 -4.89
CA THR A 7 -6.01 -4.93 -5.77
C THR A 7 -4.86 -4.37 -4.95
N VAL A 8 -3.63 -4.61 -5.40
CA VAL A 8 -2.40 -4.07 -4.85
C VAL A 8 -1.59 -3.37 -5.94
N TYR A 9 -0.66 -2.51 -5.55
CA TYR A 9 0.30 -1.90 -6.45
C TYR A 9 1.69 -2.49 -6.18
N ALA A 10 2.34 -3.04 -7.22
CA ALA A 10 3.65 -3.66 -7.13
C ALA A 10 4.39 -3.54 -8.47
N GLY A 11 5.70 -3.28 -8.44
CA GLY A 11 6.52 -3.26 -9.65
C GLY A 11 6.13 -2.23 -10.69
N GLY A 12 5.48 -1.12 -10.29
CA GLY A 12 5.04 -0.06 -11.20
C GLY A 12 3.63 -0.26 -11.79
N GLY A 13 2.86 -1.26 -11.34
CA GLY A 13 1.52 -1.52 -11.84
C GLY A 13 0.56 -2.11 -10.80
N PHE A 14 -0.72 -2.14 -11.15
CA PHE A 14 -1.76 -2.79 -10.35
C PHE A 14 -1.80 -4.29 -10.63
N ALA A 15 -1.99 -5.09 -9.58
CA ALA A 15 -2.10 -6.54 -9.66
C ALA A 15 -3.07 -7.07 -8.58
N ARG A 16 -3.46 -8.35 -8.68
CA ARG A 16 -4.19 -9.03 -7.59
C ARG A 16 -3.20 -9.50 -6.54
N TYR A 17 -3.59 -9.44 -5.27
CA TYR A 17 -2.76 -9.92 -4.15
C TYR A 17 -2.25 -11.36 -4.37
N ALA A 18 -3.11 -12.24 -4.90
CA ALA A 18 -2.75 -13.62 -5.19
C ALA A 18 -1.63 -13.79 -6.24
N ASP A 19 -1.36 -12.79 -7.07
CA ASP A 19 -0.36 -12.84 -8.14
C ASP A 19 0.99 -12.21 -7.72
N VAL A 20 1.05 -11.53 -6.57
CA VAL A 20 2.25 -10.82 -6.08
C VAL A 20 2.88 -11.59 -4.92
N ARG A 21 4.22 -11.61 -4.85
CA ARG A 21 4.98 -12.33 -3.80
C ARG A 21 6.15 -11.49 -3.30
N VAL A 22 6.43 -11.61 -2.01
CA VAL A 22 7.66 -11.15 -1.37
C VAL A 22 8.44 -12.38 -0.92
N GLY A 23 9.73 -12.45 -1.27
CA GLY A 23 10.57 -13.60 -0.90
C GLY A 23 10.80 -13.67 0.61
N LEU A 24 10.73 -14.88 1.18
CA LEU A 24 10.87 -15.10 2.62
C LEU A 24 12.23 -14.62 3.18
N LEU A 25 13.27 -14.69 2.36
CA LEU A 25 14.63 -14.26 2.72
C LEU A 25 14.94 -12.81 2.35
N THR A 26 13.92 -12.00 2.01
CA THR A 26 14.16 -10.58 1.69
C THR A 26 14.67 -9.82 2.91
N HIS A 27 15.65 -8.94 2.68
CA HIS A 27 16.26 -8.16 3.76
C HIS A 27 15.25 -7.30 4.53
N GLY A 28 14.25 -6.76 3.81
CA GLY A 28 13.21 -5.94 4.42
C GLY A 28 12.43 -6.65 5.53
N LEU A 29 12.28 -7.98 5.43
CA LEU A 29 11.63 -8.80 6.46
C LEU A 29 12.63 -9.33 7.50
N GLN A 30 13.75 -9.90 7.04
CA GLN A 30 14.68 -10.61 7.94
C GLN A 30 15.53 -9.68 8.80
N TYR A 31 15.83 -8.48 8.31
CA TYR A 31 16.72 -7.52 8.97
C TYR A 31 16.02 -6.19 9.27
N GLY A 32 14.70 -6.10 9.05
CA GLY A 32 13.92 -4.89 9.33
C GLY A 32 14.34 -3.68 8.50
N THR A 33 15.00 -3.88 7.36
CA THR A 33 15.45 -2.78 6.48
C THR A 33 14.35 -2.26 5.57
N GLY A 34 13.10 -2.69 5.76
CA GLY A 34 11.96 -2.22 4.99
C GLY A 34 11.53 -0.84 5.47
N CYS A 35 11.50 0.14 4.57
CA CYS A 35 10.87 1.42 4.82
C CYS A 35 9.41 1.35 4.36
N PHE A 36 8.50 1.89 5.15
CA PHE A 36 7.09 1.95 4.81
C PHE A 36 6.47 3.23 5.36
N GLU A 37 5.34 3.60 4.77
CA GLU A 37 4.56 4.76 5.18
C GLU A 37 3.09 4.42 5.30
N GLY A 38 2.43 5.07 6.25
CA GLY A 38 1.00 4.91 6.50
C GLY A 38 0.24 6.14 6.03
N ILE A 39 -0.46 6.04 4.91
CA ILE A 39 -1.29 7.13 4.37
C ILE A 39 -2.75 6.83 4.68
N ARG A 40 -3.45 7.81 5.28
CA ARG A 40 -4.87 7.68 5.60
C ARG A 40 -5.71 8.46 4.58
N GLY A 41 -6.77 7.79 4.11
CA GLY A 41 -7.85 8.41 3.35
C GLY A 41 -9.12 8.52 4.19
N TYR A 42 -9.83 9.63 4.06
CA TYR A 42 -11.14 9.86 4.66
C TYR A 42 -12.18 10.03 3.56
N TRP A 43 -13.20 9.19 3.57
CA TRP A 43 -14.33 9.33 2.65
C TRP A 43 -15.30 10.39 3.17
N SER A 44 -15.54 11.42 2.37
CA SER A 44 -16.62 12.39 2.58
C SER A 44 -17.86 11.93 1.82
N ALA A 45 -18.92 11.57 2.54
CA ALA A 45 -20.18 11.16 1.91
C ALA A 45 -20.91 12.33 1.23
N GLU A 46 -20.75 13.55 1.79
CA GLU A 46 -21.32 14.78 1.24
C GLU A 46 -20.67 15.13 -0.10
N ASP A 47 -19.33 15.15 -0.15
CA ASP A 47 -18.58 15.49 -1.36
C ASP A 47 -18.46 14.31 -2.34
N ARG A 48 -18.80 13.10 -1.89
CA ARG A 48 -18.61 11.83 -2.62
C ARG A 48 -17.16 11.67 -3.10
N GLU A 49 -16.21 12.02 -2.23
CA GLU A 49 -14.79 12.06 -2.53
C GLU A 49 -13.94 11.45 -1.42
N LEU A 50 -12.78 10.89 -1.79
CA LEU A 50 -11.77 10.37 -0.87
C LEU A 50 -10.64 11.40 -0.70
N PHE A 51 -10.48 11.92 0.50
CA PHE A 51 -9.41 12.86 0.84
C PHE A 51 -8.23 12.17 1.52
N LEU A 52 -7.04 12.27 0.91
CA LEU A 52 -5.80 11.74 1.46
C LEU A 52 -5.10 12.80 2.32
N VAL A 53 -4.70 12.42 3.54
CA VAL A 53 -4.02 13.34 4.47
C VAL A 53 -2.54 13.41 4.13
N LEU A 54 -2.04 14.61 3.80
CA LEU A 54 -0.62 14.92 3.59
C LEU A 54 0.10 13.94 2.62
N LEU A 55 -0.56 13.56 1.52
CA LEU A 55 -0.06 12.54 0.59
C LEU A 55 1.38 12.80 0.13
N ARG A 56 1.67 14.05 -0.27
CA ARG A 56 2.99 14.43 -0.77
C ARG A 56 4.06 14.32 0.31
N ASP A 57 3.76 14.80 1.52
CA ASP A 57 4.70 14.77 2.64
C ASP A 57 5.00 13.33 3.10
N HIS A 58 4.02 12.42 3.06
CA HIS A 58 4.25 10.99 3.29
C HIS A 58 5.11 10.36 2.19
N TYR A 59 4.96 10.80 0.93
CA TYR A 59 5.74 10.27 -0.18
C TYR A 59 7.20 10.73 -0.16
N GLU A 60 7.47 11.94 0.32
CA GLU A 60 8.80 12.56 0.31
C GLU A 60 9.67 12.28 1.55
N ARG A 61 9.11 11.63 2.59
CA ARG A 61 9.80 11.37 3.87
C ARG A 61 10.86 10.26 3.80
#